data_AF-A0A257F0J6-F1
#
_entry.id   AF-A0A257F0J6-F1
#
_cell.length_a   1.000
_cell.length_b   1.000
_cell.length_c   1.000
_cell.angle_alpha   90.00
_cell.angle_beta   90.00
_cell.angle_gamma   90.00
#
_symmetry.space_group_name_H-M   'P 1'
#
loop_
_entity.id
_entity.type
_entity.pdbx_description
1 polymer ?
#
loop_
_entity_poly.entity_id
_entity_poly.type
_entity_poly.pdbx_seq_one_letter_code
_entity_poly.pdbx_strand_id
1 'polypeptide(L)'
;MQYYLSLFLRRLHIVIGMLALGALVSILLMRILPPVYLADALLVVESEQIPGDLASSTVRTQPTEQMQIIRQRVLTRETILEMVNRLQVYAPVGDRPVKAMTADEIVDDMRERITIQTTGGTVQRGAQEATIVTVSFEAPRPELAASVTNEVVTLILKEDVEMRTKVARETLQFFQTEVTRLEQDLVARRAEIVKFKETHRDALPDTLTFRQEQVVALETERLTLTREISDLNAERDRLRRVHGAQTATFSETEQDLRARLDALRGELAGLPADDLKVPALRAEISVTEDKLSAAESGDSVKPRNAFDLRLTDLNDRLATLESRRADMDAMIQKLRDTILATPLNGVALDTLQHDYDSVRAQYDMTVAKKAEAETGDMIEALSKGQRITVIEPAVPPQDPQRPSRMLLAAGGTFGGLMLGIGAVLGLDLLKPGSRSASDLTARLGITPLSVIPIMHSRQQRRKRTLLLTLALSFVAGLLLAGVVFIHRNYLPLDILFRGVFDTLMNLVTYDWPPSPAVIPFPTVA
;
A
#
# COMPACT_ATOMS: atom_id res chain seq x y z
N MET A 1 0.20 41.14 67.02
CA MET A 1 -0.72 41.67 65.98
C MET A 1 -0.82 43.20 65.97
N GLN A 2 -1.26 43.86 67.05
CA GLN A 2 -1.48 45.34 67.07
C GLN A 2 -0.23 46.18 66.72
N TYR A 3 0.97 45.73 67.12
CA TYR A 3 2.23 46.39 66.78
C TYR A 3 2.49 46.45 65.26
N TYR A 4 2.41 45.30 64.57
CA TYR A 4 2.61 45.21 63.12
C TYR A 4 1.58 46.04 62.34
N LEU A 5 0.32 46.06 62.79
CA LEU A 5 -0.71 46.89 62.18
C LEU A 5 -0.39 48.38 62.33
N SER A 6 0.05 48.81 63.52
CA SER A 6 0.44 50.21 63.75
C SER A 6 1.68 50.63 62.95
N LEU A 7 2.60 49.70 62.69
CA LEU A 7 3.80 49.93 61.89
C LEU A 7 3.45 50.05 60.40
N PHE A 8 2.54 49.20 59.92
CA PHE A 8 1.99 49.26 58.58
C PHE A 8 1.27 50.59 58.32
N LEU A 9 0.38 51.04 59.21
CA LEU A 9 -0.30 52.35 59.10
C LEU A 9 0.66 53.55 59.22
N ARG A 10 1.84 53.38 59.84
CA ARG A 10 2.86 54.44 59.94
C ARG A 10 3.68 54.57 58.66
N ARG A 11 3.93 53.46 57.97
CA ARG A 11 4.74 53.39 56.74
C ARG A 11 3.93 53.15 55.47
N LEU A 12 2.61 53.31 55.54
CA LEU A 12 1.68 53.10 54.43
C LEU A 12 2.06 53.89 53.17
N HIS A 13 2.65 55.09 53.31
CA HIS A 13 3.18 55.87 52.19
C HIS A 13 4.24 55.13 51.35
N ILE A 14 5.04 54.24 51.96
CA ILE A 14 6.03 53.41 51.25
C ILE A 14 5.32 52.34 50.43
N VAL A 15 4.30 51.70 51.00
CA VAL A 15 3.51 50.65 50.32
C VAL A 15 2.73 51.26 49.14
N ILE A 16 2.09 52.41 49.38
CA ILE A 16 1.39 53.19 48.36
C ILE A 16 2.35 53.63 47.25
N GLY A 17 3.57 54.09 47.60
CA GLY A 17 4.59 54.46 46.63
C GLY A 17 5.08 53.30 45.75
N MET A 18 5.29 52.12 46.34
CA MET A 18 5.72 50.93 45.59
C MET A 18 4.60 50.34 44.74
N LEU A 19 3.35 50.39 45.20
CA LEU A 19 2.18 50.03 44.39
C LEU A 19 2.03 50.96 43.19
N ALA A 20 2.18 52.27 43.40
CA ALA A 20 2.16 53.28 42.35
C ALA A 20 3.28 53.04 41.32
N LEU A 21 4.49 52.74 41.79
CA LEU A 21 5.63 52.39 40.94
C LEU A 21 5.34 51.13 40.13
N GLY A 22 4.83 50.07 40.75
CA GLY A 22 4.49 48.81 40.08
C GLY A 22 3.44 48.99 38.99
N ALA A 23 2.38 49.76 39.27
CA ALA A 23 1.36 50.11 38.28
C ALA A 23 1.93 50.94 37.12
N LEU A 24 2.80 51.92 37.41
CA LEU A 24 3.45 52.75 36.41
C LEU A 24 4.39 51.94 35.52
N VAL A 25 5.15 51.01 36.12
CA VAL A 25 6.01 50.06 35.38
C VAL A 25 5.17 49.14 34.49
N SER A 26 4.03 48.61 34.95
CA SER A 26 3.12 47.83 34.10
C SER A 26 2.59 48.61 32.89
N ILE A 27 2.16 49.86 33.09
CA ILE A 27 1.69 50.73 32.00
C ILE A 27 2.83 51.01 31.02
N LEU A 28 4.04 51.24 31.53
CA LEU A 28 5.23 51.46 30.71
C LEU A 28 5.57 50.20 29.89
N LEU A 29 5.58 49.02 30.50
CA LEU A 29 5.80 47.74 29.83
C LEU A 29 4.74 47.48 28.75
N MET A 30 3.47 47.80 29.02
CA MET A 30 2.38 47.68 28.05
C MET A 30 2.55 48.61 26.83
N ARG A 31 3.29 49.71 26.97
CA ARG A 31 3.65 50.61 25.86
C ARG A 31 4.89 50.15 25.10
N ILE A 32 5.84 49.50 25.77
CA ILE A 32 7.12 49.07 25.20
C ILE A 32 6.97 47.75 24.45
N LEU A 33 6.22 46.80 25.00
CA LEU A 33 6.05 45.49 24.36
C LEU A 33 5.16 45.62 23.12
N PRO A 34 5.62 45.11 21.95
CA PRO A 34 4.84 45.20 20.72
C PRO A 34 3.56 44.36 20.83
N PRO A 35 2.42 44.86 20.32
CA PRO A 35 1.20 44.07 20.24
C PRO A 35 1.37 42.94 19.22
N VAL A 36 0.85 41.77 19.54
CA VAL A 36 0.78 40.61 18.65
C VAL A 36 -0.69 40.24 18.46
N TYR A 37 -1.10 40.21 17.20
CA TYR A 37 -2.44 39.87 16.74
C TYR A 37 -2.42 38.43 16.22
N LEU A 38 -3.43 37.64 16.57
CA LEU A 38 -3.62 36.28 16.07
C LEU A 38 -4.84 36.26 15.16
N ALA A 39 -4.68 35.76 13.94
CA ALA A 39 -5.80 35.50 13.04
C ALA A 39 -5.90 33.99 12.77
N ASP A 40 -7.08 33.44 12.97
CA ASP A 40 -7.43 32.04 12.83
C ASP A 40 -8.39 31.80 11.65
N ALA A 41 -8.22 30.67 10.99
CA ALA A 41 -9.13 30.15 9.96
C ALA A 41 -9.53 28.72 10.30
N LEU A 42 -10.80 28.41 10.06
CA LEU A 42 -11.41 27.12 10.33
C LEU A 42 -11.69 26.38 9.02
N LEU A 43 -11.09 25.21 8.87
CA LEU A 43 -11.34 24.31 7.75
C LEU A 43 -11.96 23.01 8.25
N VAL A 44 -12.73 22.35 7.39
CA VAL A 44 -13.31 21.03 7.67
C VAL A 44 -13.00 20.07 6.54
N VAL A 45 -12.78 18.81 6.91
CA VAL A 45 -12.65 17.72 5.96
C VAL A 45 -14.05 17.15 5.70
N GLU A 46 -14.62 17.46 4.54
CA GLU A 46 -15.90 16.92 4.10
C GLU A 46 -15.72 15.49 3.56
N SER A 47 -16.69 14.61 3.83
CA SER A 47 -16.75 13.28 3.23
C SER A 47 -16.97 13.35 1.71
N GLU A 48 -16.66 12.27 1.00
CA GLU A 48 -16.87 12.12 -0.45
C GLU A 48 -18.33 12.43 -0.85
N GLN A 49 -18.52 13.16 -1.97
CA GLN A 49 -19.87 13.50 -2.45
C GLN A 49 -20.57 12.31 -3.13
N ILE A 50 -19.79 11.36 -3.65
CA ILE A 50 -20.27 10.14 -4.28
C ILE A 50 -20.17 9.02 -3.23
N PRO A 51 -21.29 8.33 -2.91
CA PRO A 51 -21.24 7.19 -2.00
C PRO A 51 -20.24 6.13 -2.48
N GLY A 52 -19.38 5.66 -1.58
CA GLY A 52 -18.28 4.73 -1.92
C GLY A 52 -18.74 3.41 -2.54
N ASP A 53 -20.01 3.04 -2.37
CA ASP A 53 -20.63 1.84 -2.96
C ASP A 53 -20.85 1.97 -4.48
N LEU A 54 -20.94 3.21 -5.00
CA LEU A 54 -21.17 3.51 -6.42
C LEU A 54 -19.86 3.78 -7.15
N ALA A 55 -18.92 4.48 -6.51
CA ALA A 55 -17.53 4.64 -6.92
C ALA A 55 -16.73 5.26 -5.77
N SER A 56 -15.64 4.61 -5.35
CA SER A 56 -14.78 5.10 -4.26
C SER A 56 -13.45 5.63 -4.80
N SER A 57 -12.91 6.68 -4.17
CA SER A 57 -11.52 7.07 -4.43
C SER A 57 -10.56 5.92 -4.09
N THR A 58 -9.52 5.74 -4.91
CA THR A 58 -8.42 4.81 -4.60
C THR A 58 -7.49 5.35 -3.51
N VAL A 59 -7.62 6.62 -3.12
CA VAL A 59 -6.82 7.27 -2.07
C VAL A 59 -7.51 7.13 -0.71
N ARG A 60 -7.01 6.22 0.14
CA ARG A 60 -7.58 5.90 1.47
C ARG A 60 -6.73 6.39 2.65
N THR A 61 -6.12 7.55 2.56
CA THR A 61 -5.28 8.11 3.64
C THR A 61 -6.16 8.63 4.77
N GLN A 62 -5.78 8.37 6.03
CA GLN A 62 -6.48 8.93 7.17
C GLN A 62 -6.35 10.47 7.18
N PRO A 63 -7.42 11.24 7.48
CA PRO A 63 -7.37 12.71 7.45
C PRO A 63 -6.23 13.33 8.28
N THR A 64 -5.89 12.72 9.42
CA THR A 64 -4.80 13.18 10.30
C THR A 64 -3.42 12.99 9.67
N GLU A 65 -3.17 11.84 9.03
CA GLU A 65 -1.91 11.57 8.32
C GLU A 65 -1.75 12.51 7.12
N GLN A 66 -2.83 12.67 6.35
CA GLN A 66 -2.90 13.58 5.22
C GLN A 66 -2.54 15.02 5.63
N MET A 67 -3.12 15.51 6.72
CA MET A 67 -2.83 16.87 7.22
C MET A 67 -1.38 17.03 7.68
N GLN A 68 -0.77 15.99 8.26
CA GLN A 68 0.63 16.03 8.66
C GLN A 68 1.56 16.14 7.44
N ILE A 69 1.27 15.41 6.36
CA ILE A 69 2.00 15.49 5.09
C ILE A 69 1.84 16.88 4.45
N ILE A 70 0.60 17.38 4.36
CA ILE A 70 0.32 18.72 3.81
C ILE A 70 1.07 19.79 4.61
N ARG A 71 1.02 19.73 5.94
CA ARG A 71 1.77 20.65 6.81
C ARG A 71 3.27 20.66 6.47
N GLN A 72 3.87 19.50 6.26
CA GLN A 72 5.30 19.41 5.93
C GLN A 72 5.62 20.02 4.56
N ARG A 73 4.72 19.89 3.58
CA ARG A 73 4.90 20.44 2.22
C ARG A 73 4.64 21.94 2.14
N VAL A 74 3.60 22.44 2.82
CA VAL A 74 3.26 23.86 2.85
C VAL A 74 4.29 24.69 3.65
N LEU A 75 4.93 24.10 4.67
CA LEU A 75 5.94 24.75 5.51
C LEU A 75 7.39 24.51 5.03
N THR A 76 7.58 24.24 3.75
CA THR A 76 8.93 24.15 3.15
C THR A 76 9.59 25.53 3.07
N ARG A 77 10.92 25.54 3.02
CA ARG A 77 11.73 26.77 2.94
C ARG A 77 11.31 27.63 1.74
N GLU A 78 11.16 27.01 0.58
CA GLU A 78 10.83 27.68 -0.68
C GLU A 78 9.45 28.35 -0.61
N THR A 79 8.42 27.59 -0.21
CA THR A 79 7.06 28.11 -0.07
C THR A 79 6.96 29.24 0.96
N ILE A 80 7.66 29.13 2.09
CA ILE A 80 7.69 30.19 3.10
C ILE A 80 8.36 31.46 2.56
N LEU A 81 9.52 31.34 1.89
CA LEU A 81 10.21 32.50 1.33
C LEU A 81 9.40 33.17 0.22
N GLU A 82 8.74 32.39 -0.63
CA GLU A 82 7.83 32.91 -1.66
C GLU A 82 6.66 33.68 -1.04
N MET A 83 6.01 33.10 -0.02
CA MET A 83 4.92 33.73 0.73
C MET A 83 5.38 35.03 1.40
N VAL A 84 6.54 35.00 2.07
CA VAL A 84 7.12 36.15 2.75
C VAL A 84 7.38 37.30 1.78
N ASN A 85 7.94 37.00 0.62
CA ASN A 85 8.24 38.00 -0.41
C ASN A 85 6.95 38.57 -1.03
N ARG A 86 5.97 37.72 -1.32
CA ARG A 86 4.69 38.13 -1.92
C ARG A 86 3.84 38.99 -0.98
N LEU A 87 3.72 38.57 0.28
CA LEU A 87 2.92 39.29 1.29
C LEU A 87 3.70 40.39 2.01
N GLN A 88 4.98 40.55 1.68
CA GLN A 88 5.86 41.57 2.26
C GLN A 88 5.85 41.53 3.79
N VAL A 89 5.95 40.33 4.37
CA VAL A 89 5.79 40.09 5.82
C VAL A 89 6.79 40.89 6.65
N TYR A 90 8.03 41.00 6.18
CA TYR A 90 9.13 41.75 6.82
C TYR A 90 9.46 43.07 6.10
N ALA A 91 8.55 43.60 5.27
CA ALA A 91 8.78 44.92 4.69
C ALA A 91 8.78 46.01 5.77
N PRO A 92 9.65 47.03 5.65
CA PRO A 92 9.70 48.14 6.60
C PRO A 92 8.38 48.88 6.66
N VAL A 93 7.85 49.04 7.87
CA VAL A 93 6.64 49.81 8.15
C VAL A 93 7.05 51.16 8.74
N GLY A 94 7.07 52.20 7.90
CA GLY A 94 7.53 53.54 8.28
C GLY A 94 9.04 53.59 8.58
N ASP A 95 9.46 54.44 9.52
CA ASP A 95 10.86 54.65 9.89
C ASP A 95 11.44 53.59 10.85
N ARG A 96 10.75 52.46 11.05
CA ARG A 96 11.23 51.42 11.96
C ARG A 96 12.31 50.58 11.27
N PRO A 97 13.54 50.51 11.82
CA PRO A 97 14.57 49.64 11.27
C PRO A 97 14.10 48.19 11.39
N VAL A 98 13.90 47.53 10.27
CA VAL A 98 13.68 46.08 10.24
C VAL A 98 15.02 45.43 10.57
N LYS A 99 15.02 44.51 11.54
CA LYS A 99 16.20 43.67 11.80
C LYS A 99 16.55 42.97 10.48
N ALA A 100 17.76 43.18 9.97
CA ALA A 100 18.24 42.41 8.83
C ALA A 100 18.31 40.94 9.26
N MET A 101 17.38 40.14 8.74
CA MET A 101 17.30 38.71 9.01
C MET A 101 17.82 37.97 7.78
N THR A 102 18.56 36.90 8.04
CA THR A 102 18.92 35.93 7.00
C THR A 102 17.67 35.18 6.53
N ALA A 103 17.74 34.57 5.36
CA ALA A 103 16.64 33.75 4.84
C ALA A 103 16.27 32.59 5.79
N ASP A 104 17.25 32.06 6.55
CA ASP A 104 17.05 30.97 7.51
C ASP A 104 16.28 31.46 8.73
N GLU A 105 16.70 32.60 9.30
CA GLU A 105 15.99 33.22 10.43
C GLU A 105 14.55 33.59 10.07
N ILE A 106 14.30 34.04 8.84
CA ILE A 106 12.96 34.33 8.34
C ILE A 106 12.09 33.07 8.32
N VAL A 107 12.64 31.96 7.83
CA VAL A 107 11.90 30.70 7.72
C VAL A 107 11.57 30.12 9.08
N ASP A 108 12.51 30.18 10.02
CA ASP A 108 12.30 29.69 11.38
C ASP A 108 11.28 30.54 12.14
N ASP A 109 11.34 31.88 12.03
CA ASP A 109 10.34 32.78 12.61
C ASP A 109 8.93 32.51 12.06
N MET A 110 8.81 32.32 10.74
CA MET A 110 7.53 31.99 10.11
C MET A 110 6.97 30.65 10.61
N ARG A 111 7.81 29.62 10.75
CA ARG A 111 7.39 28.30 11.26
C ARG A 111 6.95 28.33 12.71
N GLU A 112 7.59 29.15 13.53
CA GLU A 112 7.20 29.33 14.94
C GLU A 112 5.85 30.05 15.05
N ARG A 113 5.58 31.02 14.17
CA ARG A 113 4.37 31.83 14.17
C ARG A 113 3.17 31.20 13.46
N ILE A 114 3.40 30.25 12.55
CA ILE A 114 2.33 29.48 11.90
C ILE A 114 1.99 28.25 12.75
N THR A 115 0.74 28.20 13.21
CA THR A 115 0.22 27.05 13.95
C THR A 115 -0.88 26.38 13.13
N ILE A 116 -0.73 25.08 12.88
CA ILE A 116 -1.74 24.23 12.23
C ILE A 116 -2.08 23.11 13.20
N GLN A 117 -3.33 23.09 13.66
CA GLN A 117 -3.85 22.10 14.60
C GLN A 117 -5.00 21.34 13.96
N THR A 118 -5.04 20.03 14.20
CA THR A 118 -6.12 19.16 13.73
C THR A 118 -6.84 18.62 14.95
N THR A 119 -8.15 18.81 15.01
CA THR A 119 -9.03 18.36 16.10
C THR A 119 -10.11 17.45 15.52
N GLY A 120 -10.45 16.36 16.20
CA GLY A 120 -11.42 15.37 15.73
C GLY A 120 -10.79 14.22 14.92
N GLY A 121 -11.63 13.45 14.21
CA GLY A 121 -11.20 12.39 13.29
C GLY A 121 -11.06 10.97 13.86
N THR A 122 -10.82 10.78 15.16
CA THR A 122 -10.84 9.41 15.76
C THR A 122 -11.19 9.42 17.24
N VAL A 123 -12.44 9.07 17.57
CA VAL A 123 -12.84 8.70 18.94
C VAL A 123 -12.79 7.17 19.04
N GLN A 124 -12.06 6.65 20.03
CA GLN A 124 -11.97 5.22 20.40
C GLN A 124 -13.33 4.53 20.70
N ARG A 125 -14.45 5.25 20.57
CA ARG A 125 -15.83 4.79 20.75
C ARG A 125 -16.72 5.34 19.62
N GLY A 126 -16.60 4.75 18.44
CA GLY A 126 -17.70 4.59 17.47
C GLY A 126 -18.33 5.81 16.78
N ALA A 127 -18.07 7.04 17.21
CA ALA A 127 -18.55 8.24 16.51
C ALA A 127 -17.42 8.89 15.70
N GLN A 128 -17.54 8.86 14.37
CA GLN A 128 -16.70 9.67 13.48
C GLN A 128 -17.13 11.13 13.61
N GLU A 129 -16.36 11.93 14.35
CA GLU A 129 -16.51 13.39 14.36
C GLU A 129 -15.82 13.98 13.13
N ALA A 130 -16.41 15.05 12.57
CA ALA A 130 -15.79 15.80 11.48
C ALA A 130 -14.38 16.24 11.87
N THR A 131 -13.42 16.06 10.95
CA THR A 131 -12.04 16.50 11.19
C THR A 131 -11.97 18.01 10.92
N ILE A 132 -11.66 18.77 11.96
CA ILE A 132 -11.55 20.22 11.94
C ILE A 132 -10.08 20.60 11.95
N VAL A 133 -9.69 21.52 11.07
CA VAL A 133 -8.33 22.03 10.97
C VAL A 133 -8.36 23.52 11.28
N THR A 134 -7.60 23.93 12.28
CA THR A 134 -7.44 25.33 12.64
C THR A 134 -6.06 25.79 12.22
N VAL A 135 -6.01 26.81 11.38
CA VAL A 135 -4.77 27.44 10.91
C VAL A 135 -4.72 28.84 11.52
N SER A 136 -3.61 29.20 12.14
CA SER A 136 -3.45 30.52 12.75
C SER A 136 -2.06 31.09 12.57
N PHE A 137 -1.97 32.42 12.46
CA PHE A 137 -0.71 33.14 12.35
C PHE A 137 -0.65 34.33 13.30
N GLU A 138 0.44 34.42 14.07
CA GLU A 138 0.74 35.57 14.94
C GLU A 138 1.46 36.66 14.14
N ALA A 139 0.98 37.92 14.17
CA ALA A 139 1.65 39.04 13.50
C ALA A 139 1.52 40.39 14.23
N PRO A 140 2.46 41.34 14.03
CA PRO A 140 2.36 42.68 14.63
C PRO A 140 1.22 43.55 14.06
N ARG A 141 0.67 43.18 12.90
CA ARG A 141 -0.41 43.90 12.21
C ARG A 141 -1.61 42.96 12.00
N PRO A 142 -2.85 43.40 12.28
CA PRO A 142 -4.02 42.54 12.15
C PRO A 142 -4.30 42.14 10.70
N GLU A 143 -4.07 43.03 9.73
CA GLU A 143 -4.25 42.71 8.31
C GLU A 143 -3.23 41.68 7.83
N LEU A 144 -1.99 41.77 8.33
CA LEU A 144 -0.93 40.82 8.00
C LEU A 144 -1.23 39.45 8.59
N ALA A 145 -1.74 39.41 9.83
CA ALA A 145 -2.17 38.17 10.48
C ALA A 145 -3.18 37.43 9.59
N ALA A 146 -4.25 38.11 9.19
CA ALA A 146 -5.30 37.53 8.35
C ALA A 146 -4.81 37.15 6.94
N SER A 147 -4.00 38.00 6.30
CA SER A 147 -3.49 37.75 4.94
C SER A 147 -2.60 36.52 4.88
N VAL A 148 -1.70 36.36 5.86
CA VAL A 148 -0.82 35.18 5.93
C VAL A 148 -1.61 33.92 6.26
N THR A 149 -2.53 33.96 7.22
CA THR A 149 -3.39 32.80 7.53
C THR A 149 -4.19 32.35 6.31
N ASN A 150 -4.82 33.28 5.58
CA ASN A 150 -5.57 32.95 4.35
C ASN A 150 -4.68 32.41 3.22
N GLU A 151 -3.43 32.88 3.14
CA GLU A 151 -2.47 32.34 2.17
C GLU A 151 -2.06 30.91 2.52
N VAL A 152 -1.79 30.62 3.79
CA VAL A 152 -1.53 29.25 4.25
C VAL A 152 -2.73 28.34 3.97
N VAL A 153 -3.96 28.82 4.21
CA VAL A 153 -5.20 28.10 3.83
C VAL A 153 -5.23 27.80 2.35
N THR A 154 -4.94 28.79 1.49
CA THR A 154 -4.93 28.61 0.03
C THR A 154 -3.92 27.56 -0.40
N LEU A 155 -2.72 27.56 0.20
CA LEU A 155 -1.69 26.56 -0.06
C LEU A 155 -2.09 25.16 0.41
N ILE A 156 -2.75 25.03 1.57
CA ILE A 156 -3.27 23.75 2.07
C ILE A 156 -4.28 23.18 1.07
N LEU A 157 -5.25 23.99 0.61
CA LEU A 157 -6.27 23.55 -0.34
C LEU A 157 -5.65 23.13 -1.69
N LYS A 158 -4.66 23.90 -2.16
CA LYS A 158 -3.94 23.58 -3.41
C LYS A 158 -3.17 22.26 -3.29
N GLU A 159 -2.40 22.11 -2.20
CA GLU A 159 -1.58 20.92 -1.96
C GLU A 159 -2.46 19.68 -1.77
N ASP A 160 -3.63 19.81 -1.15
CA ASP A 160 -4.60 18.73 -1.01
C ASP A 160 -5.06 18.18 -2.37
N VAL A 161 -5.54 19.06 -3.25
CA VAL A 161 -5.99 18.69 -4.60
C VAL A 161 -4.85 18.10 -5.43
N GLU A 162 -3.67 18.73 -5.39
CA GLU A 162 -2.50 18.29 -6.15
C GLU A 162 -2.01 16.91 -5.69
N MET A 163 -1.91 16.70 -4.37
CA MET A 163 -1.49 15.43 -3.79
C MET A 163 -2.46 14.30 -4.14
N ARG A 164 -3.77 14.50 -3.95
CA ARG A 164 -4.78 13.46 -4.22
C ARG A 164 -4.85 13.10 -5.70
N THR A 165 -4.84 14.11 -6.58
CA THR A 165 -4.79 13.92 -8.03
C THR A 165 -3.53 13.17 -8.46
N LYS A 166 -2.38 13.49 -7.85
CA LYS A 166 -1.11 12.81 -8.15
C LYS A 166 -1.17 11.33 -7.78
N VAL A 167 -1.61 10.99 -6.57
CA VAL A 167 -1.70 9.59 -6.12
C VAL A 167 -2.68 8.79 -6.99
N ALA A 168 -3.83 9.36 -7.33
CA ALA A 168 -4.81 8.70 -8.20
C ALA A 168 -4.23 8.43 -9.60
N ARG A 169 -3.54 9.42 -10.18
CA ARG A 169 -2.89 9.29 -11.49
C ARG A 169 -1.74 8.27 -11.48
N GLU A 170 -0.91 8.27 -10.43
CA GLU A 170 0.15 7.27 -10.24
C GLU A 170 -0.42 5.85 -10.13
N THR A 171 -1.53 5.69 -9.41
CA THR A 171 -2.26 4.41 -9.29
C THR A 171 -2.79 3.94 -10.64
N LEU A 172 -3.41 4.83 -11.42
CA LEU A 172 -3.88 4.53 -12.77
C LEU A 172 -2.71 4.13 -13.68
N GLN A 173 -1.60 4.87 -13.65
CA GLN A 173 -0.41 4.59 -14.45
C GLN A 173 0.21 3.22 -14.11
N PHE A 174 0.25 2.86 -12.82
CA PHE A 174 0.70 1.54 -12.38
C PHE A 174 -0.13 0.43 -13.04
N PHE A 175 -1.46 0.48 -12.95
CA PHE A 175 -2.31 -0.55 -13.53
C PHE A 175 -2.30 -0.54 -15.07
N GLN A 176 -2.15 0.63 -15.71
CA GLN A 176 -1.95 0.70 -17.17
C GLN A 176 -0.69 -0.04 -17.61
N THR A 177 0.41 0.16 -16.90
CA THR A 177 1.69 -0.49 -17.16
C THR A 177 1.57 -2.00 -16.93
N GLU A 178 0.94 -2.40 -15.83
CA GLU A 178 0.78 -3.81 -15.46
C GLU A 178 -0.12 -4.57 -16.43
N VAL A 179 -1.22 -3.98 -16.90
CA VAL A 179 -2.08 -4.57 -17.95
C VAL A 179 -1.27 -4.82 -19.22
N THR A 180 -0.43 -3.85 -19.64
CA THR A 180 0.41 -3.99 -20.84
C THR A 180 1.45 -5.10 -20.67
N ARG A 181 2.05 -5.19 -19.48
CA ARG A 181 3.02 -6.24 -19.14
C ARG A 181 2.37 -7.63 -19.18
N LEU A 182 1.22 -7.79 -18.54
CA LEU A 182 0.48 -9.06 -18.50
C LEU A 182 -0.05 -9.46 -19.88
N GLU A 183 -0.44 -8.51 -20.74
CA GLU A 183 -0.81 -8.77 -22.13
C GLU A 183 0.36 -9.37 -22.92
N GLN A 184 1.56 -8.82 -22.77
CA GLN A 184 2.77 -9.36 -23.41
C GLN A 184 3.11 -10.77 -22.88
N ASP A 185 3.00 -10.97 -21.57
CA ASP A 185 3.21 -12.29 -20.95
C ASP A 185 2.20 -13.33 -21.47
N LEU A 186 0.93 -12.96 -21.65
CA LEU A 186 -0.09 -13.84 -22.24
C LEU A 186 0.26 -14.27 -23.66
N VAL A 187 0.71 -13.33 -24.49
CA VAL A 187 1.15 -13.62 -25.86
C VAL A 187 2.35 -14.56 -25.86
N ALA A 188 3.34 -14.32 -24.99
CA ALA A 188 4.51 -15.18 -24.85
C ALA A 188 4.16 -16.60 -24.40
N ARG A 189 3.36 -16.75 -23.33
CA ARG A 189 2.90 -18.06 -22.83
C ARG A 189 2.08 -18.81 -23.87
N ARG A 190 1.22 -18.12 -24.61
CA ARG A 190 0.47 -18.73 -25.71
C ARG A 190 1.38 -19.22 -26.83
N ALA A 191 2.42 -18.46 -27.17
CA ALA A 191 3.42 -18.88 -28.15
C ALA A 191 4.22 -20.11 -27.67
N GLU A 192 4.56 -20.20 -26.38
CA GLU A 192 5.19 -21.39 -25.78
C GLU A 192 4.31 -22.63 -25.91
N ILE A 193 3.01 -22.52 -25.61
CA ILE A 193 2.04 -23.62 -25.78
C ILE A 193 1.98 -24.07 -27.24
N VAL A 194 1.87 -23.12 -28.19
CA VAL A 194 1.83 -23.44 -29.62
C VAL A 194 3.10 -24.16 -30.05
N LYS A 195 4.27 -23.61 -29.70
CA LYS A 195 5.57 -24.22 -30.01
C LYS A 195 5.70 -25.64 -29.42
N PHE A 196 5.23 -25.84 -28.18
CA PHE A 196 5.23 -27.15 -27.54
C PHE A 196 4.35 -28.15 -28.30
N LYS A 197 3.14 -27.74 -28.70
CA LYS A 197 2.21 -28.55 -29.50
C LYS A 197 2.76 -28.88 -30.89
N GLU A 198 3.44 -27.94 -31.54
CA GLU A 198 4.08 -28.16 -32.84
C GLU A 198 5.24 -29.17 -32.73
N THR A 199 6.10 -29.00 -31.72
CA THR A 199 7.28 -29.87 -31.52
C THR A 199 6.90 -31.30 -31.14
N HIS A 200 5.80 -31.48 -30.40
CA HIS A 200 5.36 -32.79 -29.89
C HIS A 200 4.07 -33.30 -30.55
N ARG A 201 3.73 -32.82 -31.75
CA ARG A 201 2.47 -33.11 -32.46
C ARG A 201 2.10 -34.60 -32.47
N ASP A 202 3.09 -35.46 -32.68
CA ASP A 202 2.92 -36.90 -32.81
C ASP A 202 2.77 -37.63 -31.48
N ALA A 203 2.88 -36.94 -30.34
CA ALA A 203 2.81 -37.49 -28.99
C ALA A 203 1.95 -36.64 -28.04
N LEU A 204 0.91 -35.95 -28.57
CA LEU A 204 -0.06 -35.18 -27.80
C LEU A 204 -1.22 -36.06 -27.29
N PRO A 205 -1.85 -35.71 -26.14
CA PRO A 205 -3.04 -36.41 -25.63
C PRO A 205 -4.23 -36.41 -26.60
N ASP A 206 -4.47 -35.30 -27.29
CA ASP A 206 -5.63 -35.12 -28.22
C ASP A 206 -5.65 -36.15 -29.36
N THR A 207 -4.47 -36.67 -29.75
CA THR A 207 -4.29 -37.63 -30.84
C THR A 207 -4.05 -39.06 -30.35
N LEU A 208 -4.07 -39.28 -29.03
CA LEU A 208 -3.79 -40.59 -28.42
C LEU A 208 -4.75 -41.68 -28.90
N THR A 209 -6.05 -41.42 -28.87
CA THR A 209 -7.09 -42.38 -29.28
C THR A 209 -6.91 -42.78 -30.74
N PHE A 210 -6.70 -41.79 -31.63
CA PHE A 210 -6.46 -42.05 -33.05
C PHE A 210 -5.21 -42.92 -33.28
N ARG A 211 -4.10 -42.63 -32.57
CA ARG A 211 -2.88 -43.46 -32.66
C ARG A 211 -3.10 -44.88 -32.14
N GLN A 212 -3.86 -45.05 -31.06
CA GLN A 212 -4.19 -46.37 -30.52
C GLN A 212 -5.01 -47.20 -31.52
N GLU A 213 -6.02 -46.60 -32.13
CA GLU A 213 -6.82 -47.22 -33.20
C GLU A 213 -5.94 -47.59 -34.41
N GLN A 214 -5.02 -46.72 -34.80
CA GLN A 214 -4.07 -47.00 -35.88
C GLN A 214 -3.14 -48.18 -35.56
N VAL A 215 -2.65 -48.30 -34.32
CA VAL A 215 -1.87 -49.46 -33.88
C VAL A 215 -2.69 -50.75 -33.97
N VAL A 216 -3.96 -50.72 -33.55
CA VAL A 216 -4.85 -51.90 -33.63
C VAL A 216 -5.10 -52.31 -35.09
N ALA A 217 -5.32 -51.34 -35.97
CA ALA A 217 -5.49 -51.60 -37.41
C ALA A 217 -4.22 -52.22 -38.02
N LEU A 218 -3.05 -51.65 -37.76
CA LEU A 218 -1.76 -52.16 -38.25
C LEU A 218 -1.43 -53.54 -37.68
N GLU A 219 -1.71 -53.81 -36.41
CA GLU A 219 -1.52 -55.13 -35.81
C GLU A 219 -2.42 -56.19 -36.47
N THR A 220 -3.66 -55.82 -36.81
CA THR A 220 -4.59 -56.71 -37.51
C THR A 220 -4.12 -57.03 -38.94
N GLU A 221 -3.64 -56.03 -39.66
CA GLU A 221 -3.04 -56.22 -40.99
C GLU A 221 -1.74 -57.04 -40.89
N ARG A 222 -0.90 -56.83 -39.86
CA ARG A 222 0.34 -57.59 -39.65
C ARG A 222 0.06 -59.06 -39.41
N LEU A 223 -0.97 -59.37 -38.62
CA LEU A 223 -1.41 -60.74 -38.39
C LEU A 223 -1.86 -61.42 -39.69
N THR A 224 -2.55 -60.67 -40.55
CA THR A 224 -2.98 -61.17 -41.86
C THR A 224 -1.78 -61.49 -42.76
N LEU A 225 -0.81 -60.57 -42.87
CA LEU A 225 0.45 -60.82 -43.59
C LEU A 225 1.25 -61.99 -43.00
N THR A 226 1.27 -62.12 -41.67
CA THR A 226 1.99 -63.21 -41.00
C THR A 226 1.39 -64.57 -41.36
N ARG A 227 0.05 -64.67 -41.45
CA ARG A 227 -0.64 -65.88 -41.91
C ARG A 227 -0.32 -66.18 -43.37
N GLU A 228 -0.39 -65.17 -44.24
CA GLU A 228 -0.07 -65.32 -45.67
C GLU A 228 1.38 -65.78 -45.90
N ILE A 229 2.34 -65.18 -45.19
CA ILE A 229 3.74 -65.61 -45.20
C ILE A 229 3.87 -67.07 -44.72
N SER A 230 3.14 -67.46 -43.66
CA SER A 230 3.15 -68.84 -43.17
C SER A 230 2.58 -69.81 -44.20
N ASP A 231 1.49 -69.45 -44.88
CA ASP A 231 0.85 -70.27 -45.90
C ASP A 231 1.76 -70.45 -47.13
N LEU A 232 2.39 -69.36 -47.60
CA LEU A 232 3.38 -69.41 -48.69
C LEU A 232 4.63 -70.20 -48.32
N ASN A 233 5.11 -70.10 -47.07
CA ASN A 233 6.20 -70.94 -46.57
C ASN A 233 5.81 -72.42 -46.57
N ALA A 234 4.59 -72.76 -46.14
CA ALA A 234 4.10 -74.13 -46.18
C ALA A 234 3.96 -74.65 -47.62
N GLU A 235 3.52 -73.81 -48.56
CA GLU A 235 3.46 -74.14 -49.99
C GLU A 235 4.85 -74.36 -50.59
N ARG A 236 5.81 -73.46 -50.31
CA ARG A 236 7.22 -73.62 -50.68
C ARG A 236 7.81 -74.93 -50.16
N ASP A 237 7.54 -75.28 -48.89
CA ASP A 237 8.06 -76.49 -48.27
C ASP A 237 7.38 -77.76 -48.80
N ARG A 238 6.08 -77.70 -49.17
CA ARG A 238 5.41 -78.77 -49.92
C ARG A 238 6.03 -78.95 -51.30
N LEU A 239 6.25 -77.85 -52.04
CA LEU A 239 6.83 -77.88 -53.38
C LEU A 239 8.24 -78.51 -53.34
N ARG A 240 9.08 -78.10 -52.39
CA ARG A 240 10.42 -78.70 -52.16
C ARG A 240 10.36 -80.19 -51.83
N ARG A 241 9.41 -80.63 -50.99
CA ARG A 241 9.23 -82.05 -50.65
C ARG A 241 8.76 -82.88 -51.84
N VAL A 242 7.78 -82.39 -52.60
CA VAL A 242 7.28 -83.10 -53.80
C VAL A 242 8.37 -83.20 -54.85
N HIS A 243 9.11 -82.12 -55.11
CA HIS A 243 10.23 -82.14 -56.05
C HIS A 243 11.37 -83.05 -55.56
N GLY A 244 11.72 -83.02 -54.27
CA GLY A 244 12.71 -83.92 -53.67
C GLY A 244 12.30 -85.39 -53.74
N ALA A 245 11.04 -85.71 -53.47
CA ALA A 245 10.49 -87.06 -53.60
C ALA A 245 10.48 -87.54 -55.05
N GLN A 246 10.04 -86.69 -56.00
CA GLN A 246 10.09 -87.00 -57.43
C GLN A 246 11.54 -87.26 -57.88
N THR A 247 12.48 -86.40 -57.51
CA THR A 247 13.91 -86.56 -57.86
C THR A 247 14.49 -87.86 -57.29
N ALA A 248 14.11 -88.23 -56.06
CA ALA A 248 14.51 -89.49 -55.44
C ALA A 248 13.92 -90.72 -56.17
N THR A 249 12.62 -90.70 -56.51
CA THR A 249 11.96 -91.78 -57.26
C THR A 249 12.56 -91.96 -58.65
N PHE A 250 12.85 -90.86 -59.37
CA PHE A 250 13.51 -90.94 -60.68
C PHE A 250 14.90 -91.56 -60.57
N SER A 251 15.71 -91.13 -59.60
CA SER A 251 17.04 -91.69 -59.34
C SER A 251 17.00 -93.17 -58.96
N GLU A 252 16.00 -93.61 -58.19
CA GLU A 252 15.82 -95.01 -57.78
C GLU A 252 15.39 -95.88 -58.98
N THR A 253 14.46 -95.40 -59.82
CA THR A 253 14.07 -96.10 -61.05
C THR A 253 15.20 -96.19 -62.09
N GLU A 254 16.04 -95.16 -62.19
CA GLU A 254 17.22 -95.16 -63.06
C GLU A 254 18.27 -96.16 -62.58
N GLN A 255 18.52 -96.23 -61.27
CA GLN A 255 19.41 -97.22 -60.67
C GLN A 255 18.89 -98.66 -60.83
N ASP A 256 17.59 -98.90 -60.67
CA ASP A 256 16.98 -100.23 -60.85
C ASP A 256 17.01 -100.68 -62.32
N LEU A 257 16.72 -99.78 -63.27
CA LEU A 257 16.84 -100.06 -64.70
C LEU A 257 18.28 -100.37 -65.11
N ARG A 258 19.27 -99.63 -64.58
CA ARG A 258 20.69 -99.93 -64.80
C ARG A 258 21.10 -101.28 -64.23
N ALA A 259 20.73 -101.58 -62.99
CA ALA A 259 21.03 -102.86 -62.35
C ALA A 259 20.40 -104.04 -63.12
N ARG A 260 19.18 -103.87 -63.62
CA ARG A 260 18.47 -104.89 -64.39
C ARG A 260 19.07 -105.10 -65.78
N LEU A 261 19.54 -104.03 -66.41
CA LEU A 261 20.22 -104.07 -67.69
C LEU A 261 21.59 -104.77 -67.58
N ASP A 262 22.34 -104.51 -66.51
CA ASP A 262 23.60 -105.20 -66.22
C ASP A 262 23.39 -106.70 -65.96
N ALA A 263 22.31 -107.08 -65.27
CA ALA A 263 21.94 -108.48 -65.06
C ALA A 263 21.61 -109.20 -66.38
N LEU A 264 20.80 -108.58 -67.25
CA LEU A 264 20.45 -109.14 -68.57
C LEU A 264 21.66 -109.27 -69.49
N ARG A 265 22.60 -108.31 -69.46
CA ARG A 265 23.87 -108.39 -70.19
C ARG A 265 24.76 -109.52 -69.67
N GLY A 266 24.80 -109.74 -68.35
CA GLY A 266 25.52 -110.87 -67.74
C GLY A 266 24.94 -112.23 -68.13
N GLU A 267 23.62 -112.36 -68.19
CA GLU A 267 22.92 -113.58 -68.62
C GLU A 267 23.19 -113.88 -70.11
N LEU A 268 23.21 -112.85 -70.96
CA LEU A 268 23.57 -112.99 -72.37
C LEU A 268 25.03 -113.44 -72.57
N ALA A 269 25.96 -112.98 -71.73
CA ALA A 269 27.38 -113.32 -71.86
C ALA A 269 27.70 -114.79 -71.51
N GLY A 270 26.82 -115.45 -70.76
CA GLY A 270 26.96 -116.85 -70.34
C GLY A 270 26.39 -117.89 -71.33
N LEU A 271 25.70 -117.46 -72.38
CA LEU A 271 24.99 -118.35 -73.32
C LEU A 271 25.75 -118.53 -74.65
N PRO A 272 25.83 -119.76 -75.21
CA PRO A 272 26.42 -120.01 -76.52
C PRO A 272 25.56 -119.40 -77.65
N ALA A 273 26.21 -118.98 -78.75
CA ALA A 273 25.64 -118.10 -79.78
C ALA A 273 24.44 -118.63 -80.58
N ASP A 274 24.02 -119.88 -80.37
CA ASP A 274 23.01 -120.60 -81.17
C ASP A 274 21.77 -121.06 -80.33
N ASP A 275 21.63 -120.56 -79.09
CA ASP A 275 20.51 -120.88 -78.21
C ASP A 275 19.22 -120.13 -78.62
N LEU A 276 18.08 -120.82 -78.61
CA LEU A 276 16.76 -120.32 -78.99
C LEU A 276 16.33 -119.07 -78.18
N LYS A 277 16.94 -118.84 -77.01
CA LYS A 277 16.66 -117.73 -76.10
C LYS A 277 17.41 -116.42 -76.42
N VAL A 278 18.49 -116.47 -77.20
CA VAL A 278 19.31 -115.29 -77.56
C VAL A 278 18.52 -114.16 -78.24
N PRO A 279 17.64 -114.42 -79.24
CA PRO A 279 16.88 -113.33 -79.87
C PRO A 279 15.87 -112.68 -78.91
N ALA A 280 15.31 -113.44 -77.96
CA ALA A 280 14.38 -112.91 -76.96
C ALA A 280 15.11 -112.00 -75.95
N LEU A 281 16.27 -112.42 -75.43
CA LEU A 281 17.10 -111.62 -74.52
C LEU A 281 17.63 -110.34 -75.18
N ARG A 282 18.02 -110.38 -76.47
CA ARG A 282 18.43 -109.17 -77.21
C ARG A 282 17.29 -108.17 -77.38
N ALA A 283 16.09 -108.65 -77.66
CA ALA A 283 14.91 -107.79 -77.73
C ALA A 283 14.56 -107.19 -76.36
N GLU A 284 14.76 -107.93 -75.27
CA GLU A 284 14.52 -107.43 -73.91
C GLU A 284 15.59 -106.41 -73.47
N ILE A 285 16.85 -106.63 -73.83
CA ILE A 285 17.94 -105.66 -73.63
C ILE A 285 17.68 -104.39 -74.43
N SER A 286 17.33 -104.48 -75.72
CA SER A 286 17.04 -103.27 -76.52
C SER A 286 15.86 -102.50 -75.96
N VAL A 287 14.79 -103.19 -75.51
CA VAL A 287 13.66 -102.54 -74.85
C VAL A 287 14.06 -101.91 -73.51
N THR A 288 14.98 -102.51 -72.76
CA THR A 288 15.45 -101.96 -71.48
C THR A 288 16.45 -100.82 -71.69
N GLU A 289 17.29 -100.88 -72.72
CA GLU A 289 18.17 -99.81 -73.19
C GLU A 289 17.35 -98.63 -73.73
N ASP A 290 16.28 -98.87 -74.49
CA ASP A 290 15.35 -97.85 -74.96
C ASP A 290 14.58 -97.22 -73.79
N LYS A 291 14.22 -98.01 -72.77
CA LYS A 291 13.60 -97.51 -71.53
C LYS A 291 14.56 -96.71 -70.67
N LEU A 292 15.83 -97.13 -70.55
CA LEU A 292 16.86 -96.42 -69.81
C LEU A 292 17.26 -95.14 -70.53
N SER A 293 17.46 -95.18 -71.85
CA SER A 293 17.76 -94.00 -72.66
C SER A 293 16.56 -93.05 -72.74
N ALA A 294 15.32 -93.54 -72.70
CA ALA A 294 14.13 -92.70 -72.53
C ALA A 294 14.00 -92.16 -71.09
N ALA A 295 14.51 -92.84 -70.06
CA ALA A 295 14.60 -92.31 -68.69
C ALA A 295 15.73 -91.26 -68.56
N GLU A 296 16.84 -91.43 -69.30
CA GLU A 296 17.97 -90.48 -69.37
C GLU A 296 17.66 -89.27 -70.28
N SER A 297 16.89 -89.46 -71.36
CA SER A 297 16.52 -88.42 -72.35
C SER A 297 15.12 -87.83 -72.12
N GLY A 298 14.31 -88.44 -71.25
CA GLY A 298 12.94 -88.06 -70.93
C GLY A 298 12.89 -86.86 -69.99
N ASP A 299 12.84 -85.67 -70.56
CA ASP A 299 12.26 -84.46 -69.97
C ASP A 299 12.82 -83.98 -68.63
N SER A 300 14.02 -84.39 -68.23
CA SER A 300 14.67 -83.98 -66.96
C SER A 300 15.06 -82.49 -66.87
N VAL A 301 14.77 -81.69 -67.92
CA VAL A 301 14.95 -80.23 -67.97
C VAL A 301 13.64 -79.45 -67.77
N LYS A 302 12.47 -79.99 -68.13
CA LYS A 302 11.18 -79.26 -68.01
C LYS A 302 10.59 -79.18 -66.58
N PRO A 303 10.64 -80.21 -65.71
CA PRO A 303 10.19 -80.09 -64.33
C PRO A 303 11.19 -79.32 -63.46
N ARG A 304 12.49 -79.26 -63.83
CA ARG A 304 13.47 -78.39 -63.17
C ARG A 304 13.20 -76.90 -63.44
N ASN A 305 13.11 -76.50 -64.71
CA ASN A 305 12.87 -75.09 -65.05
C ASN A 305 11.50 -74.59 -64.56
N ALA A 306 10.43 -75.41 -64.63
CA ALA A 306 9.12 -75.02 -64.13
C ALA A 306 9.05 -74.93 -62.60
N PHE A 307 9.74 -75.83 -61.89
CA PHE A 307 9.89 -75.76 -60.44
C PHE A 307 10.72 -74.54 -60.01
N ASP A 308 11.86 -74.28 -60.66
CA ASP A 308 12.75 -73.16 -60.34
C ASP A 308 12.07 -71.81 -60.59
N LEU A 309 11.29 -71.68 -61.66
CA LEU A 309 10.48 -70.48 -61.92
C LEU A 309 9.40 -70.27 -60.86
N ARG A 310 8.70 -71.35 -60.46
CA ARG A 310 7.66 -71.28 -59.40
C ARG A 310 8.25 -70.98 -58.03
N LEU A 311 9.43 -71.54 -57.73
CA LEU A 311 10.14 -71.31 -56.48
C LEU A 311 10.66 -69.87 -56.41
N THR A 312 11.17 -69.33 -57.51
CA THR A 312 11.59 -67.93 -57.60
C THR A 312 10.42 -66.98 -57.38
N ASP A 313 9.27 -67.18 -58.07
CA ASP A 313 8.04 -66.37 -57.83
C ASP A 313 7.56 -66.44 -56.37
N LEU A 314 7.57 -67.62 -55.75
CA LEU A 314 7.23 -67.78 -54.33
C LEU A 314 8.20 -67.04 -53.40
N ASN A 315 9.51 -67.13 -53.66
CA ASN A 315 10.53 -66.46 -52.86
C ASN A 315 10.43 -64.93 -53.02
N ASP A 316 10.18 -64.43 -54.23
CA ASP A 316 10.02 -62.99 -54.49
C ASP A 316 8.77 -62.44 -53.77
N ARG A 317 7.66 -63.19 -53.79
CA ARG A 317 6.46 -62.84 -53.01
C ARG A 317 6.72 -62.87 -51.52
N LEU A 318 7.37 -63.91 -51.01
CA LEU A 318 7.75 -64.01 -49.59
C LEU A 318 8.62 -62.83 -49.18
N ALA A 319 9.66 -62.51 -49.96
CA ALA A 319 10.54 -61.38 -49.70
C ALA A 319 9.77 -60.05 -49.67
N THR A 320 8.83 -59.86 -50.60
CA THR A 320 7.97 -58.66 -50.65
C THR A 320 7.07 -58.54 -49.42
N LEU A 321 6.43 -59.65 -49.01
CA LEU A 321 5.56 -59.66 -47.83
C LEU A 321 6.36 -59.52 -46.53
N GLU A 322 7.55 -60.12 -46.44
CA GLU A 322 8.45 -59.97 -45.30
C GLU A 322 8.94 -58.53 -45.17
N SER A 323 9.32 -57.87 -46.28
CA SER A 323 9.65 -56.44 -46.29
C SER A 323 8.48 -55.60 -45.81
N ARG A 324 7.27 -55.83 -46.35
CA ARG A 324 6.07 -55.07 -45.95
C ARG A 324 5.73 -55.27 -44.48
N ARG A 325 5.90 -56.50 -43.96
CA ARG A 325 5.75 -56.79 -42.53
C ARG A 325 6.77 -56.03 -41.69
N ALA A 326 8.04 -56.00 -42.11
CA ALA A 326 9.08 -55.28 -41.40
C ALA A 326 8.80 -53.76 -41.35
N ASP A 327 8.33 -53.16 -42.44
CA ASP A 327 7.92 -51.75 -42.49
C ASP A 327 6.74 -51.45 -41.55
N MET A 328 5.76 -52.36 -41.49
CA MET A 328 4.65 -52.25 -40.54
C MET A 328 5.08 -52.40 -39.09
N ASP A 329 5.97 -53.35 -38.79
CA ASP A 329 6.54 -53.51 -37.46
C ASP A 329 7.28 -52.22 -37.04
N ALA A 330 8.05 -51.60 -37.95
CA ALA A 330 8.69 -50.31 -37.70
C ALA A 330 7.68 -49.17 -37.43
N MET A 331 6.58 -49.10 -38.19
CA MET A 331 5.51 -48.12 -37.96
C MET A 331 4.79 -48.34 -36.62
N ILE A 332 4.49 -49.59 -36.26
CA ILE A 332 3.87 -49.96 -34.99
C ILE A 332 4.77 -49.54 -33.83
N GLN A 333 6.08 -49.81 -33.90
CA GLN A 333 7.01 -49.41 -32.84
C GLN A 333 7.09 -47.89 -32.71
N LYS A 334 7.21 -47.16 -33.81
CA LYS A 334 7.19 -45.69 -33.79
C LYS A 334 5.93 -45.14 -33.12
N LEU A 335 4.75 -45.70 -33.44
CA LEU A 335 3.50 -45.30 -32.79
C LEU A 335 3.48 -45.65 -31.31
N ARG A 336 3.94 -46.85 -30.92
CA ARG A 336 4.05 -47.24 -29.50
C ARG A 336 4.95 -46.29 -28.70
N ASP A 337 6.10 -45.92 -29.25
CA ASP A 337 7.02 -44.98 -28.60
C ASP A 337 6.35 -43.62 -28.35
N THR A 338 5.63 -43.10 -29.35
CA THR A 338 4.88 -41.84 -29.18
C THR A 338 3.72 -41.95 -28.19
N ILE A 339 3.03 -43.10 -28.14
CA ILE A 339 1.98 -43.37 -27.14
C ILE A 339 2.57 -43.40 -25.73
N LEU A 340 3.73 -44.03 -25.54
CA LEU A 340 4.43 -44.08 -24.25
C LEU A 340 4.93 -42.70 -23.80
N ALA A 341 5.32 -41.83 -24.73
CA ALA A 341 5.72 -40.46 -24.43
C ALA A 341 4.52 -39.52 -24.13
N THR A 342 3.30 -39.90 -24.53
CA THR A 342 2.11 -39.04 -24.44
C THR A 342 1.78 -38.56 -23.02
N PRO A 343 1.82 -39.39 -21.96
CA PRO A 343 1.49 -38.94 -20.61
C PRO A 343 2.39 -37.82 -20.10
N LEU A 344 3.71 -37.92 -20.34
CA LEU A 344 4.68 -36.88 -19.93
C LEU A 344 4.44 -35.57 -20.67
N ASN A 345 4.18 -35.63 -21.98
CA ASN A 345 3.83 -34.46 -22.77
C ASN A 345 2.50 -33.84 -22.33
N GLY A 346 1.53 -34.67 -21.90
CA GLY A 346 0.27 -34.22 -21.35
C GLY A 346 0.45 -33.41 -20.07
N VAL A 347 1.24 -33.90 -19.11
CA VAL A 347 1.54 -33.18 -17.86
C VAL A 347 2.28 -31.86 -18.15
N ALA A 348 3.25 -31.88 -19.06
CA ALA A 348 3.98 -30.67 -19.44
C ALA A 348 3.07 -29.62 -20.11
N LEU A 349 2.20 -30.07 -21.03
CA LEU A 349 1.23 -29.19 -21.68
C LEU A 349 0.22 -28.61 -20.67
N ASP A 350 -0.29 -29.44 -19.77
CA ASP A 350 -1.23 -29.02 -18.72
C ASP A 350 -0.61 -27.96 -17.80
N THR A 351 0.67 -28.13 -17.44
CA THR A 351 1.43 -27.12 -16.68
C THR A 351 1.48 -25.79 -17.43
N LEU A 352 1.83 -25.79 -18.72
CA LEU A 352 1.87 -24.57 -19.54
C LEU A 352 0.48 -23.92 -19.66
N GLN A 353 -0.58 -24.72 -19.74
CA GLN A 353 -1.96 -24.24 -19.78
C GLN A 353 -2.37 -23.60 -18.46
N HIS A 354 -2.06 -24.23 -17.33
CA HIS A 354 -2.28 -23.67 -16.00
C HIS A 354 -1.53 -22.35 -15.79
N ASP A 355 -0.28 -22.25 -16.26
CA ASP A 355 0.48 -20.99 -16.20
C ASP A 355 -0.17 -19.89 -17.04
N TYR A 356 -0.63 -20.22 -18.25
CA TYR A 356 -1.38 -19.28 -19.10
C TYR A 356 -2.68 -18.81 -18.43
N ASP A 357 -3.47 -19.74 -17.87
CA ASP A 357 -4.74 -19.42 -17.21
C ASP A 357 -4.53 -18.58 -15.94
N SER A 358 -3.43 -18.82 -15.21
CA SER A 358 -3.03 -18.00 -14.05
C SER A 358 -2.72 -16.56 -14.45
N VAL A 359 -1.90 -16.36 -15.48
CA VAL A 359 -1.58 -15.02 -16.00
C VAL A 359 -2.85 -14.35 -16.56
N ARG A 360 -3.75 -15.11 -17.18
CA ARG A 360 -5.02 -14.61 -17.69
C ARG A 360 -5.94 -14.12 -16.57
N ALA A 361 -6.07 -14.88 -15.50
CA ALA A 361 -6.84 -14.46 -14.33
C ALA A 361 -6.27 -13.18 -13.70
N GLN A 362 -4.94 -13.06 -13.63
CA GLN A 362 -4.28 -11.84 -13.17
C GLN A 362 -4.55 -10.66 -14.11
N TYR A 363 -4.49 -10.87 -15.43
CA TYR A 363 -4.82 -9.85 -16.44
C TYR A 363 -6.26 -9.36 -16.26
N ASP A 364 -7.23 -10.26 -16.20
CA ASP A 364 -8.66 -9.93 -16.06
C ASP A 364 -8.92 -9.13 -14.78
N MET A 365 -8.30 -9.54 -13.65
CA MET A 365 -8.37 -8.80 -12.39
C MET A 365 -7.72 -7.41 -12.49
N THR A 366 -6.56 -7.30 -13.14
CA THR A 366 -5.82 -6.05 -13.28
C THR A 366 -6.56 -5.07 -14.20
N VAL A 367 -7.23 -5.55 -15.25
CA VAL A 367 -8.11 -4.74 -16.10
C VAL A 367 -9.27 -4.17 -15.29
N ALA A 368 -9.90 -4.97 -14.42
CA ALA A 368 -10.93 -4.47 -13.53
C ALA A 368 -10.38 -3.41 -12.56
N LYS A 369 -9.19 -3.63 -11.98
CA LYS A 369 -8.52 -2.63 -11.11
C LYS A 369 -8.10 -1.36 -11.85
N LYS A 370 -7.71 -1.46 -13.12
CA LYS A 370 -7.46 -0.29 -13.97
C LYS A 370 -8.74 0.53 -14.15
N ALA A 371 -9.88 -0.11 -14.40
CA ALA A 371 -11.16 0.59 -14.55
C ALA A 371 -11.60 1.29 -13.25
N GLU A 372 -11.39 0.62 -12.09
CA GLU A 372 -11.57 1.25 -10.77
C GLU A 372 -10.65 2.47 -10.59
N ALA A 373 -9.35 2.34 -10.93
CA ALA A 373 -8.37 3.41 -10.81
C ALA A 373 -8.65 4.59 -11.76
N GLU A 374 -9.15 4.31 -12.97
CA GLU A 374 -9.57 5.33 -13.94
C GLU A 374 -10.78 6.13 -13.43
N THR A 375 -11.74 5.44 -12.82
CA THR A 375 -12.87 6.08 -12.13
C THR A 375 -12.38 6.92 -10.94
N GLY A 376 -11.44 6.40 -10.16
CA GLY A 376 -10.81 7.12 -9.05
C GLY A 376 -10.08 8.40 -9.50
N ASP A 377 -9.26 8.33 -10.55
CA ASP A 377 -8.58 9.49 -11.13
C ASP A 377 -9.59 10.54 -11.63
N MET A 378 -10.69 10.10 -12.26
CA MET A 378 -11.75 11.01 -12.70
C MET A 378 -12.45 11.71 -11.52
N ILE A 379 -12.72 10.99 -10.42
CA ILE A 379 -13.33 11.58 -9.21
C ILE A 379 -12.42 12.64 -8.60
N GLU A 380 -11.11 12.37 -8.52
CA GLU A 380 -10.14 13.32 -8.00
C GLU A 380 -9.94 14.52 -8.94
N ALA A 381 -9.85 14.29 -10.25
CA ALA A 381 -9.74 15.34 -11.26
C ALA A 381 -10.95 16.28 -11.27
N LEU A 382 -12.15 15.77 -10.98
CA LEU A 382 -13.38 16.57 -10.84
C LEU A 382 -13.57 17.17 -9.43
N SER A 383 -12.62 16.95 -8.51
CA SER A 383 -12.69 17.37 -7.10
C SER A 383 -13.97 16.91 -6.40
N LYS A 384 -14.41 15.67 -6.70
CA LYS A 384 -15.62 15.02 -6.14
C LYS A 384 -15.34 14.04 -5.00
N GLY A 385 -14.06 13.78 -4.72
CA GLY A 385 -13.61 13.03 -3.55
C GLY A 385 -13.70 13.83 -2.25
N GLN A 386 -13.07 13.31 -1.20
CA GLN A 386 -12.96 13.93 0.11
C GLN A 386 -12.17 15.24 0.03
N ARG A 387 -12.76 16.37 0.42
CA ARG A 387 -12.11 17.67 0.22
C ARG A 387 -12.06 18.46 1.50
N ILE A 388 -11.01 19.26 1.62
CA ILE A 388 -10.91 20.30 2.64
C ILE A 388 -11.70 21.52 2.16
N THR A 389 -12.65 22.00 2.96
CA THR A 389 -13.41 23.22 2.69
C THR A 389 -13.17 24.24 3.79
N VAL A 390 -13.26 25.52 3.43
CA VAL A 390 -13.15 26.63 4.39
C VAL A 390 -14.52 26.88 4.99
N ILE A 391 -14.65 26.73 6.31
CA ILE A 391 -15.84 27.14 7.04
C ILE A 391 -15.73 28.64 7.34
N GLU A 392 -14.63 29.04 7.98
CA GLU A 392 -14.39 30.41 8.41
C GLU A 392 -13.02 30.88 7.90
N PRO A 393 -12.98 31.86 6.97
CA PRO A 393 -11.72 32.46 6.54
C PRO A 393 -11.16 33.38 7.64
N ALA A 394 -9.86 33.62 7.62
CA ALA A 394 -9.23 34.50 8.59
C ALA A 394 -9.61 35.96 8.36
N VAL A 395 -10.09 36.62 9.42
CA VAL A 395 -10.45 38.04 9.44
C VAL A 395 -9.47 38.81 10.33
N PRO A 396 -9.11 40.07 10.01
CA PRO A 396 -8.24 40.87 10.87
C PRO A 396 -8.82 40.99 12.30
N PRO A 397 -8.08 40.56 13.34
CA PRO A 397 -8.56 40.62 14.72
C PRO A 397 -8.62 42.07 15.22
N GLN A 398 -9.62 42.37 16.05
CA GLN A 398 -9.83 43.72 16.60
C GLN A 398 -8.91 44.00 17.80
N ASP A 399 -8.60 42.98 18.59
CA ASP A 399 -7.79 43.09 19.80
C ASP A 399 -6.49 42.28 19.70
N PRO A 400 -5.37 42.78 20.26
CA PRO A 400 -4.12 42.03 20.31
C PRO A 400 -4.22 40.89 21.34
N GLN A 401 -3.80 39.69 20.94
CA GLN A 401 -3.79 38.50 21.80
C GLN A 401 -2.67 38.56 22.84
N ARG A 402 -1.49 39.08 22.47
CA ARG A 402 -0.33 39.17 23.36
C ARG A 402 0.31 40.56 23.34
N PRO A 403 0.90 41.00 24.47
CA PRO A 403 0.81 40.40 25.81
C PRO A 403 -0.60 40.59 26.41
N SER A 404 -1.04 39.69 27.30
CA SER A 404 -2.33 39.84 27.99
C SER A 404 -2.27 41.03 28.95
N ARG A 405 -2.81 42.15 28.50
CA ARG A 405 -2.71 43.46 29.16
C ARG A 405 -3.25 43.44 30.59
N MET A 406 -4.32 42.66 30.82
CA MET A 406 -4.89 42.44 32.14
C MET A 406 -3.92 41.70 33.07
N LEU A 407 -3.21 40.70 32.57
CA LEU A 407 -2.22 39.95 33.36
C LEU A 407 -1.01 40.84 33.71
N LEU A 408 -0.54 41.68 32.79
CA LEU A 408 0.53 42.65 33.06
C LEU A 408 0.11 43.71 34.09
N ALA A 409 -1.11 44.22 33.99
CA ALA A 409 -1.65 45.19 34.95
C ALA A 409 -1.82 44.57 36.35
N ALA A 410 -2.41 43.38 36.44
CA ALA A 410 -2.56 42.64 37.69
C ALA A 410 -1.19 42.26 38.28
N GLY A 411 -0.26 41.79 37.43
CA GLY A 411 1.07 41.37 37.83
C GLY A 411 1.90 42.49 38.44
N GLY A 412 1.96 43.67 37.82
CA GLY A 412 2.77 44.77 38.39
C GLY A 412 2.09 45.53 39.52
N THR A 413 0.75 45.58 39.59
CA THR A 413 0.08 46.09 40.79
C THR A 413 0.29 45.17 42.00
N PHE A 414 0.14 43.87 41.82
CA PHE A 414 0.41 42.88 42.86
C PHE A 414 1.90 42.86 43.25
N GLY A 415 2.80 42.88 42.26
CA GLY A 415 4.24 42.96 42.47
C GLY A 415 4.65 44.22 43.24
N GLY A 416 4.08 45.38 42.88
CA GLY A 416 4.29 46.65 43.59
C GLY A 416 3.80 46.60 45.04
N LEU A 417 2.65 45.97 45.29
CA LEU A 417 2.13 45.76 46.65
C LEU A 417 3.06 44.87 47.49
N MET A 418 3.50 43.74 46.93
CA MET A 418 4.40 42.80 47.60
C MET A 418 5.76 43.44 47.89
N LEU A 419 6.33 44.18 46.94
CA LEU A 419 7.54 44.96 47.14
C LEU A 419 7.36 46.05 48.20
N GLY A 420 6.19 46.69 48.25
CA GLY A 420 5.86 47.67 49.29
C GLY A 420 5.85 47.06 50.69
N ILE A 421 5.18 45.91 50.86
CA ILE A 421 5.15 45.18 52.13
C ILE A 421 6.56 44.70 52.51
N GLY A 422 7.28 44.10 51.56
CA GLY A 422 8.65 43.63 51.74
C GLY A 422 9.62 44.75 52.12
N ALA A 423 9.51 45.93 51.51
CA ALA A 423 10.31 47.10 51.85
C ALA A 423 10.02 47.60 53.27
N VAL A 424 8.76 47.58 53.71
CA VAL A 424 8.39 47.94 55.08
C VAL A 424 9.00 46.96 56.09
N LEU A 425 8.91 45.66 55.82
CA LEU A 425 9.48 44.61 56.68
C LEU A 425 11.01 44.67 56.68
N GLY A 426 11.65 44.80 55.51
CA GLY A 426 13.11 44.93 55.38
C GLY A 426 13.66 46.15 56.09
N LEU A 427 13.02 47.32 55.95
CA LEU A 427 13.37 48.53 56.69
C LEU A 427 13.14 48.42 58.22
N ASP A 428 12.36 47.43 58.67
CA ASP A 428 12.22 47.10 60.08
C ASP A 428 13.38 46.21 60.55
N LEU A 429 13.75 45.18 59.77
CA LEU A 429 14.91 44.31 60.00
C LEU A 429 16.24 45.10 60.08
N LEU A 430 16.41 46.11 59.22
CA LEU A 430 17.60 46.98 59.17
C LEU A 430 17.69 47.98 60.33
N LYS A 431 16.64 48.14 61.15
CA LYS A 431 16.63 49.04 62.31
C LYS A 431 16.53 48.25 63.61
N PRO A 432 17.61 47.58 64.08
CA PRO A 432 17.59 46.85 65.34
C PRO A 432 17.26 47.80 66.50
N GLY A 433 16.24 47.45 67.27
CA GLY A 433 15.89 48.12 68.52
C GLY A 433 14.72 47.41 69.17
N SER A 434 14.88 47.03 70.44
CA SER A 434 13.80 46.47 71.27
C SER A 434 12.72 47.53 71.47
N ARG A 435 11.57 47.36 70.81
CA ARG A 435 10.53 48.41 70.70
C ARG A 435 9.17 48.01 71.24
N SER A 436 9.06 46.83 71.84
CA SER A 436 7.87 46.39 72.57
C SER A 436 8.24 46.04 74.01
N ALA A 437 7.38 46.42 74.96
CA ALA A 437 7.51 46.09 76.37
C ALA A 437 7.63 44.57 76.63
N SER A 438 7.00 43.77 75.75
CA SER A 438 7.07 42.30 75.73
C SER A 438 8.40 41.73 75.26
N ASP A 439 9.14 42.46 74.41
CA ASP A 439 10.41 42.01 73.82
C ASP A 439 11.59 42.29 74.79
N LEU A 440 11.43 43.32 75.64
CA LEU A 440 12.34 43.62 76.76
C LEU A 440 12.22 42.59 77.90
N THR A 441 11.00 42.14 78.21
CA THR A 441 10.76 41.07 79.19
C THR A 441 11.32 39.74 78.69
N ALA A 442 11.07 39.39 77.43
CA ALA A 442 11.50 38.11 76.85
C ALA A 442 13.03 38.00 76.66
N ARG A 443 13.72 39.09 76.30
CA ARG A 443 15.17 39.06 76.02
C ARG A 443 16.05 39.42 77.21
N LEU A 444 15.59 40.27 78.12
CA LEU A 444 16.37 40.77 79.25
C LEU A 444 15.84 40.33 80.62
N GLY A 445 14.67 39.67 80.69
CA GLY A 445 14.07 39.20 81.94
C GLY A 445 13.53 40.30 82.85
N ILE A 446 13.44 41.55 82.36
CA ILE A 446 13.05 42.72 83.16
C ILE A 446 11.59 43.08 82.87
N THR A 447 10.76 43.21 83.91
CA THR A 447 9.36 43.65 83.76
C THR A 447 9.29 45.17 83.73
N PRO A 448 8.87 45.80 82.61
CA PRO A 448 8.79 47.26 82.53
C PRO A 448 7.61 47.78 83.38
N LEU A 449 7.88 48.69 84.31
CA LEU A 449 6.90 49.29 85.23
C LEU A 449 5.91 50.26 84.54
N SER A 450 6.31 50.91 83.45
CA SER A 450 5.45 51.79 82.67
C SER A 450 6.01 51.99 81.26
N VAL A 451 5.13 52.08 80.27
CA VAL A 451 5.50 52.37 78.88
C VAL A 451 5.19 53.83 78.62
N ILE A 452 6.23 54.64 78.42
CA ILE A 452 6.04 56.06 78.05
C ILE A 452 5.59 56.10 76.59
N PRO A 453 4.38 56.60 76.28
CA PRO A 453 3.95 56.77 74.91
C PRO A 453 4.84 57.81 74.23
N ILE A 454 5.34 57.47 73.03
CA ILE A 454 6.19 58.37 72.25
C ILE A 454 5.39 59.65 71.93
N MET A 455 5.73 60.77 72.57
CA MET A 455 5.09 62.05 72.34
C MET A 455 5.60 62.64 71.02
N HIS A 456 4.81 62.51 69.97
CA HIS A 456 5.12 63.08 68.66
C HIS A 456 4.93 64.60 68.63
N SER A 457 5.96 65.35 68.26
CA SER A 457 5.90 66.80 68.06
C SER A 457 4.89 67.21 66.99
N ARG A 458 4.25 68.38 67.13
CA ARG A 458 3.29 68.94 66.16
C ARG A 458 3.88 69.03 64.74
N GLN A 459 5.17 69.33 64.61
CA GLN A 459 5.88 69.34 63.31
C GLN A 459 5.96 67.95 62.67
N GLN A 460 6.13 66.89 63.47
CA GLN A 460 6.25 65.51 62.99
C GLN A 460 4.89 64.93 62.55
N ARG A 461 3.81 65.30 63.25
CA ARG A 461 2.43 64.98 62.81
C ARG A 461 2.07 65.69 61.49
N ARG A 462 2.47 66.95 61.33
CA ARG A 462 2.24 67.72 60.09
C ARG A 462 3.03 67.14 58.90
N LYS A 463 4.31 66.79 59.08
CA LYS A 463 5.09 66.12 58.03
C LYS A 463 4.49 64.77 57.62
N ARG A 464 4.04 63.97 58.60
CA ARG A 464 3.42 62.67 58.32
C ARG A 464 2.09 62.79 57.59
N THR A 465 1.21 63.68 58.05
CA THR A 465 -0.08 63.93 57.39
C THR A 465 0.14 64.46 55.98
N LEU A 466 1.08 65.40 55.80
CA LEU A 466 1.46 65.93 54.49
C LEU A 466 2.02 64.85 53.55
N LEU A 467 2.92 63.98 54.02
CA LEU A 467 3.46 62.88 53.21
C LEU A 467 2.40 61.84 52.87
N LEU A 468 1.47 61.54 53.78
CA LEU A 468 0.36 60.63 53.51
C LEU A 468 -0.65 61.24 52.53
N THR A 469 -1.03 62.50 52.68
CA THR A 469 -1.93 63.19 51.75
C THR A 469 -1.28 63.32 50.37
N LEU A 470 0.03 63.57 50.31
CA LEU A 470 0.77 63.65 49.05
C LEU A 470 0.89 62.28 48.37
N ALA A 471 1.18 61.21 49.14
CA ALA A 471 1.20 59.84 48.61
C ALA A 471 -0.20 59.38 48.14
N LEU A 472 -1.24 59.71 48.89
CA LEU A 472 -2.63 59.39 48.53
C LEU A 472 -3.08 60.20 47.31
N SER A 473 -2.75 61.49 47.24
CA SER A 473 -3.00 62.33 46.07
C SER A 473 -2.23 61.86 44.84
N PHE A 474 -1.01 61.37 45.01
CA PHE A 474 -0.21 60.80 43.92
C PHE A 474 -0.85 59.51 43.39
N VAL A 475 -1.29 58.60 44.27
CA VAL A 475 -1.99 57.39 43.85
C VAL A 475 -3.36 57.69 43.26
N ALA A 476 -4.11 58.65 43.80
CA ALA A 476 -5.36 59.10 43.20
C ALA A 476 -5.13 59.69 41.80
N GLY A 477 -4.07 60.48 41.62
CA GLY A 477 -3.65 60.99 40.31
C GLY A 477 -3.23 59.89 39.33
N LEU A 478 -2.51 58.87 39.80
CA LEU A 478 -2.07 57.73 38.98
C LEU A 478 -3.25 56.82 38.59
N LEU A 479 -4.19 56.60 39.51
CA LEU A 479 -5.45 55.90 39.23
C LEU A 479 -6.29 56.69 38.23
N LEU A 480 -6.45 58.00 38.41
CA LEU A 480 -7.20 58.84 37.48
C LEU A 480 -6.54 58.87 36.10
N ALA A 481 -5.21 58.99 36.03
CA ALA A 481 -4.45 58.92 34.79
C ALA A 481 -4.57 57.54 34.13
N GLY A 482 -4.54 56.45 34.91
CA GLY A 482 -4.78 55.09 34.43
C GLY A 482 -6.19 54.91 33.85
N VAL A 483 -7.21 55.42 34.54
CA VAL A 483 -8.61 55.39 34.09
C VAL A 483 -8.80 56.18 32.80
N VAL A 484 -8.26 57.40 32.74
CA VAL A 484 -8.29 58.24 31.52
C VAL A 484 -7.50 57.58 30.37
N PHE A 485 -6.41 56.90 30.69
CA PHE A 485 -5.61 56.18 29.70
C PHE A 485 -6.35 54.97 29.10
N ILE A 486 -7.02 54.18 29.95
CA ILE A 486 -7.88 53.08 29.53
C ILE A 486 -9.03 53.61 28.67
N HIS A 487 -9.64 54.72 29.09
CA HIS A 487 -10.74 55.37 28.37
C HIS A 487 -10.35 55.84 26.97
N ARG A 488 -9.18 56.48 26.83
CA ARG A 488 -8.75 57.10 25.56
C ARG A 488 -8.22 56.09 24.54
N ASN A 489 -7.65 54.97 24.97
CA ASN A 489 -6.95 54.06 24.05
C ASN A 489 -7.67 52.73 23.79
N TYR A 490 -8.61 52.29 24.63
CA TYR A 490 -9.08 50.89 24.57
C TYR A 490 -10.58 50.68 24.77
N LEU A 491 -11.21 51.26 25.80
CA LEU A 491 -12.65 51.08 26.02
C LEU A 491 -13.33 52.37 26.48
N PRO A 492 -14.46 52.79 25.89
CA PRO A 492 -15.30 53.82 26.51
C PRO A 492 -15.74 53.35 27.90
N LEU A 493 -15.74 54.26 28.87
CA LEU A 493 -16.05 53.97 30.28
C LEU A 493 -17.41 53.27 30.48
N ASP A 494 -18.30 53.40 29.50
CA ASP A 494 -19.66 52.85 29.49
C ASP A 494 -19.71 51.33 29.62
N ILE A 495 -18.74 50.60 29.06
CA ILE A 495 -18.73 49.12 29.09
C ILE A 495 -18.20 48.61 30.44
N LEU A 496 -17.23 49.32 31.02
CA LEU A 496 -16.62 48.97 32.30
C LEU A 496 -17.58 49.23 33.47
N PHE A 497 -18.37 50.30 33.40
CA PHE A 497 -19.44 50.57 34.36
C PHE A 497 -20.59 49.55 34.28
N ARG A 498 -20.97 49.07 33.08
CA ARG A 498 -22.01 48.02 32.94
C ARG A 498 -21.60 46.71 33.60
N GLY A 499 -20.39 46.22 33.32
CA GLY A 499 -19.93 44.94 33.90
C GLY A 499 -19.83 44.96 35.42
N VAL A 500 -19.39 46.07 36.01
CA VAL A 500 -19.31 46.26 37.47
C VAL A 500 -20.70 46.45 38.09
N PHE A 501 -21.61 47.13 37.39
CA PHE A 501 -22.99 47.31 37.84
C PHE A 501 -23.75 45.97 37.86
N ASP A 502 -23.61 45.14 36.83
CA ASP A 502 -24.25 43.82 36.76
C ASP A 502 -23.69 42.85 37.82
N THR A 503 -22.39 42.89 38.13
CA THR A 503 -21.81 42.07 39.20
C THR A 503 -22.19 42.55 40.60
N LEU A 504 -22.34 43.87 40.81
CA LEU A 504 -22.86 44.41 42.07
C LEU A 504 -24.35 44.10 42.27
N MET A 505 -25.15 44.10 41.19
CA MET A 505 -26.58 43.82 41.27
C MET A 505 -26.85 42.33 41.53
N ASN A 506 -26.07 41.43 40.91
CA ASN A 506 -26.14 39.99 41.19
C ASN A 506 -25.72 39.61 42.62
N LEU A 507 -24.89 40.42 43.29
CA LEU A 507 -24.53 40.21 44.70
C LEU A 507 -25.63 40.65 45.68
N VAL A 508 -26.52 41.57 45.27
CA VAL A 508 -27.61 42.11 46.11
C VAL A 508 -28.86 41.22 46.07
N THR A 509 -29.02 40.36 45.07
CA THR A 509 -30.23 39.56 44.85
C THR A 509 -30.24 38.15 45.48
N TYR A 510 -29.22 37.74 46.25
CA TYR A 510 -29.15 36.35 46.75
C TYR A 510 -29.69 36.10 48.17
N ASP A 511 -30.09 37.11 48.95
CA ASP A 511 -30.61 36.91 50.31
C ASP A 511 -32.09 37.33 50.44
N TRP A 512 -33.00 36.46 50.02
CA TRP A 512 -34.33 36.38 50.65
C TRP A 512 -34.91 34.95 50.54
N PRO A 513 -35.07 34.21 51.65
CA PRO A 513 -35.75 32.91 51.62
C PRO A 513 -37.28 33.10 51.45
N PRO A 514 -38.00 32.20 50.76
CA PRO A 514 -39.46 32.25 50.69
C PRO A 514 -40.07 31.93 52.06
N SER A 515 -40.91 32.83 52.58
CA SER A 515 -41.70 32.59 53.80
C SER A 515 -42.80 31.54 53.54
N PRO A 516 -43.16 30.72 54.53
CA PRO A 516 -43.87 29.46 54.33
C PRO A 516 -45.36 29.62 54.07
N ALA A 517 -45.90 28.62 53.37
CA ALA A 517 -47.32 28.43 53.08
C ALA A 517 -48.21 28.49 54.34
N VAL A 518 -49.29 29.28 54.27
CA VAL A 518 -50.39 29.26 55.24
C VAL A 518 -51.56 28.49 54.61
N ILE A 519 -51.90 27.36 55.22
CA ILE A 519 -53.05 26.51 54.94
C ILE A 519 -54.31 27.14 55.58
N PRO A 520 -55.50 27.07 54.95
CA PRO A 520 -56.71 27.75 55.42
C PRO A 520 -57.47 26.94 56.48
N PHE A 521 -58.22 27.64 57.36
CA PHE A 521 -59.27 27.04 58.19
C PHE A 521 -60.50 27.99 58.29
N PRO A 522 -61.70 27.46 58.63
CA PRO A 522 -62.94 27.89 57.99
C PRO A 522 -64.05 28.41 58.93
N THR A 523 -65.08 28.97 58.28
CA THR A 523 -66.52 28.98 58.60
C THR A 523 -67.18 30.07 59.49
N VAL A 524 -68.39 30.42 59.01
CA VAL A 524 -69.62 30.92 59.65
C VAL A 524 -69.74 32.41 60.00
N ALA A 525 -70.46 33.17 59.16
CA ALA A 525 -71.82 33.66 59.43
C ALA A 525 -72.46 34.15 58.12
#